data_AF-A0AAV2HIG6-F1
#
_entry.id   AF-A0AAV2HIG6-F1
#
_cell.length_a   1.000
_cell.length_b   1.000
_cell.length_c   1.000
_cell.angle_alpha   90.00
_cell.angle_beta   90.00
_cell.angle_gamma   90.00
#
_symmetry.space_group_name_H-M   'P 1'
#
loop_
_entity.id
_entity.type
_entity.pdbx_description
1 polymer ?
#
loop_
_entity_poly.entity_id
_entity_poly.type
_entity_poly.pdbx_seq_one_letter_code
_entity_poly.pdbx_strand_id
1 'polypeptide(L)'
;GTEPLNKLTYQVLSRGSVVATAMLDGNGKRDFTFKLLVTPSMAPTAHLVIYYDRSEDEIVVDSLVFNVAGLFENKVSINFNVNETKPWETVDVILTADPDSQVHILVVDQSVLLLKSGNDITPDKV
;
A
#
# COMPACT_ATOMS: atom_id res chain seq x y z
N GLY A 1 32.45 17.44 8.60
CA GLY A 1 31.31 18.10 9.27
C GLY A 1 30.16 18.16 8.29
N THR A 2 28.91 18.23 8.74
CA THR A 2 27.73 18.34 7.86
C THR A 2 27.74 19.66 7.07
N GLU A 3 27.33 19.61 5.81
CA GLU A 3 27.37 20.74 4.87
C GLU A 3 25.98 21.35 4.65
N PRO A 4 25.89 22.64 4.27
CA PRO A 4 24.63 23.28 3.91
C PRO A 4 23.98 22.60 2.70
N LEU A 5 22.71 22.21 2.84
CA LEU A 5 21.92 21.64 1.75
C LEU A 5 21.17 22.74 1.00
N ASN A 6 21.40 22.87 -0.30
CA ASN A 6 20.63 23.79 -1.14
C ASN A 6 19.35 23.13 -1.65
N LYS A 7 19.48 21.89 -2.17
CA LYS A 7 18.39 21.15 -2.79
C LYS A 7 18.50 19.69 -2.38
N LEU A 8 17.38 19.09 -1.99
CA LEU A 8 17.28 17.69 -1.62
C LEU A 8 16.21 17.04 -2.50
N THR A 9 16.53 15.97 -3.20
CA THR A 9 15.54 15.25 -4.00
C THR A 9 15.22 13.93 -3.32
N TYR A 10 13.95 13.54 -3.31
CA TYR A 10 13.56 12.21 -2.87
C TYR A 10 12.67 11.51 -3.88
N GLN A 11 12.75 10.19 -3.88
CA GLN A 11 11.86 9.28 -4.59
C GLN A 11 11.35 8.22 -3.61
N VAL A 12 10.07 7.87 -3.75
CA VAL A 12 9.49 6.72 -3.04
C VAL A 12 9.23 5.65 -4.07
N LEU A 13 9.83 4.48 -3.87
CA LEU A 13 9.64 3.30 -4.70
C LEU A 13 8.79 2.28 -3.97
N SER A 14 7.84 1.69 -4.67
CA SER A 14 6.97 0.62 -4.17
C SER A 14 6.61 -0.30 -5.34
N ARG A 15 6.61 -1.62 -5.11
CA ARG A 15 6.23 -2.64 -6.11
C ARG A 15 6.93 -2.46 -7.47
N GLY A 16 8.21 -2.07 -7.45
CA GLY A 16 9.03 -1.88 -8.65
C GLY A 16 8.78 -0.57 -9.42
N SER A 17 7.97 0.36 -8.91
CA SER A 17 7.66 1.64 -9.55
C SER A 17 7.92 2.82 -8.62
N VAL A 18 8.16 4.01 -9.21
CA VAL A 18 8.23 5.28 -8.46
C VAL A 18 6.80 5.77 -8.21
N VAL A 19 6.41 5.88 -6.94
CA VAL A 19 5.05 6.29 -6.53
C VAL A 19 4.99 7.73 -6.01
N ALA A 20 6.14 8.33 -5.68
CA ALA A 20 6.24 9.76 -5.38
C ALA A 20 7.64 10.28 -5.68
N THR A 21 7.71 11.53 -6.15
CA THR A 21 8.97 12.26 -6.34
C THR A 21 8.76 13.70 -5.91
N ALA A 22 9.70 14.26 -5.15
CA ALA A 22 9.73 15.69 -4.96
C ALA A 22 11.15 16.21 -4.76
N MET A 23 11.28 17.51 -5.03
CA MET A 23 12.48 18.27 -4.80
C MET A 23 12.17 19.31 -3.72
N LEU A 24 13.01 19.35 -2.70
CA LEU A 24 12.85 20.17 -1.52
C LEU A 24 13.97 21.20 -1.45
N ASP A 25 13.60 22.43 -1.09
CA ASP A 25 14.57 23.50 -0.85
C ASP A 25 15.17 23.35 0.55
N GLY A 26 16.47 23.07 0.60
CA GLY A 26 17.21 22.92 1.85
C GLY A 26 17.50 24.26 2.54
N ASN A 27 17.28 25.40 1.87
CA ASN A 27 17.49 26.75 2.38
C ASN A 27 18.88 26.98 3.00
N GLY A 28 19.91 26.26 2.53
CA GLY A 28 21.27 26.33 3.07
C GLY A 28 21.38 25.83 4.52
N LYS A 29 20.40 25.07 5.02
CA LYS A 29 20.45 24.48 6.36
C LYS A 29 21.24 23.17 6.34
N ARG A 30 21.88 22.87 7.47
CA ARG A 30 22.60 21.59 7.68
C ARG A 30 21.66 20.48 8.15
N ASP A 31 20.59 20.86 8.83
CA ASP A 31 19.53 19.97 9.27
C ASP A 31 18.25 20.29 8.51
N PHE A 32 17.66 19.25 7.94
CA PHE A 32 16.48 19.36 7.10
C PHE A 32 15.43 18.31 7.49
N THR A 33 14.21 18.76 7.74
CA THR A 33 13.09 17.90 8.12
C THR A 33 11.94 18.15 7.15
N PHE A 34 11.35 17.08 6.62
CA PHE A 34 10.17 17.16 5.78
C PHE A 34 9.13 16.12 6.20
N LYS A 35 7.89 16.33 5.73
CA LYS A 35 6.79 15.38 5.92
C LYS A 35 6.56 14.64 4.61
N LEU A 36 6.51 13.32 4.69
CA LEU A 36 6.07 12.47 3.59
C LEU A 36 4.60 12.10 3.81
N LEU A 37 3.74 12.39 2.84
CA LEU A 37 2.36 11.90 2.85
C LEU A 37 2.38 10.42 2.42
N VAL A 38 2.01 9.52 3.33
CA VAL A 38 1.92 8.10 3.03
C VAL A 38 0.61 7.82 2.30
N THR A 39 0.70 7.18 1.14
CA THR A 39 -0.44 6.76 0.30
C THR A 39 -0.49 5.24 0.20
N PRO A 40 -1.65 4.63 -0.10
CA PRO A 40 -1.73 3.16 -0.15
C PRO A 40 -0.93 2.54 -1.30
N SER A 41 -0.63 3.29 -2.37
CA SER A 41 0.35 2.89 -3.39
C SER A 41 1.76 2.57 -2.84
N MET A 42 2.07 3.02 -1.62
CA MET A 42 3.32 2.71 -0.91
C MET A 42 3.28 1.39 -0.14
N ALA A 43 2.13 0.71 -0.09
CA ALA A 43 1.98 -0.59 0.58
C ALA A 43 2.48 -1.76 -0.29
N PRO A 44 2.94 -2.87 0.34
CA PRO A 44 3.07 -3.07 1.79
C PRO A 44 4.39 -2.51 2.35
N THR A 45 5.37 -2.29 1.48
CA THR A 45 6.72 -1.82 1.81
C THR A 45 7.15 -0.80 0.77
N ALA A 46 7.64 0.34 1.24
CA ALA A 46 8.17 1.40 0.40
C ALA A 46 9.62 1.72 0.74
N HIS A 47 10.36 2.11 -0.29
CA HIS A 47 11.76 2.50 -0.23
C HIS A 47 11.84 3.99 -0.53
N LEU A 48 12.20 4.78 0.47
CA LEU A 48 12.52 6.18 0.32
C LEU A 48 14.01 6.30 -0.04
N VAL A 49 14.31 6.87 -1.20
CA VAL A 49 15.67 7.22 -1.62
C VAL A 49 15.77 8.73 -1.62
N ILE A 50 16.80 9.26 -0.97
CA ILE A 50 17.07 10.70 -0.88
C ILE A 50 18.47 10.96 -1.41
N TYR A 51 18.63 12.01 -2.20
CA TYR A 51 19.92 12.41 -2.71
C TYR A 51 20.05 13.93 -2.89
N TYR A 52 21.29 14.41 -2.87
CA TYR A 52 21.64 15.78 -3.20
C TYR A 52 23.03 15.85 -3.84
N ASP A 53 23.24 16.89 -4.64
CA ASP A 53 24.54 17.20 -5.22
C ASP A 53 25.35 17.97 -4.17
N ARG A 54 26.47 17.39 -3.74
CA ARG A 54 27.39 18.01 -2.78
C ARG A 54 28.37 18.94 -3.49
N SER A 55 28.81 18.55 -4.68
CA SER A 55 29.62 19.34 -5.61
C SER A 55 29.31 18.88 -7.04
N GLU A 56 29.91 19.51 -8.07
CA GLU A 56 29.66 19.14 -9.47
C GLU A 56 29.92 17.65 -9.78
N ASP A 57 30.80 17.00 -9.01
CA ASP A 57 31.24 15.61 -9.25
C ASP A 57 30.82 14.63 -8.14
N GLU A 58 30.07 15.07 -7.12
CA GLU A 58 29.71 14.23 -5.97
C GLU A 58 28.20 14.29 -5.66
N ILE A 59 27.54 13.14 -5.77
CA ILE A 59 26.17 12.94 -5.31
C ILE A 59 26.21 12.13 -4.02
N VAL A 60 25.55 12.64 -2.99
CA VAL A 60 25.36 11.91 -1.74
C VAL A 60 23.95 11.32 -1.74
N VAL A 61 23.85 10.03 -1.42
CA VAL A 61 22.60 9.27 -1.44
C VAL A 61 22.44 8.55 -0.10
N ASP A 62 21.21 8.52 0.41
CA ASP A 62 20.81 7.65 1.51
C ASP A 62 19.42 7.06 1.23
N SER A 63 19.06 5.99 1.94
CA SER A 63 17.78 5.33 1.76
C SER A 63 17.21 4.77 3.06
N LEU A 64 15.88 4.74 3.13
CA LEU A 64 15.11 4.19 4.24
C LEU A 64 14.01 3.27 3.69
N VAL A 65 13.84 2.12 4.32
CA VAL A 65 12.74 1.19 4.04
C VAL A 65 11.72 1.28 5.17
N PHE A 66 10.43 1.35 4.83
CA PHE A 66 9.35 1.38 5.81
C PHE A 66 8.12 0.59 5.32
N ASN A 67 7.36 0.06 6.28
CA ASN A 67 6.13 -0.67 6.00
C ASN A 67 4.92 0.25 6.04
N VAL A 68 3.98 0.03 5.14
CA VAL A 68 2.73 0.78 5.02
C VAL A 68 1.57 -0.21 5.12
N ALA A 69 0.65 0.05 6.04
CA ALA A 69 -0.56 -0.73 6.18
C ALA A 69 -1.56 -0.41 5.06
N GLY A 70 -2.43 -1.38 4.74
CA GLY A 70 -3.51 -1.19 3.77
C GLY A 70 -3.07 -1.38 2.33
N LEU A 71 -2.70 -2.61 1.96
CA LEU A 71 -2.37 -3.00 0.59
C LEU A 71 -3.53 -2.75 -0.40
N PHE A 72 -4.76 -2.84 0.07
CA PHE A 72 -5.97 -2.72 -0.73
C PHE A 72 -6.65 -1.38 -0.46
N GLU A 73 -6.65 -0.50 -1.46
CA GLU A 73 -7.41 0.76 -1.43
C GLU A 73 -8.91 0.50 -1.43
N ASN A 74 -9.34 -0.47 -2.24
CA ASN A 74 -10.74 -0.83 -2.38
C ASN A 74 -11.25 -1.58 -1.15
N LYS A 75 -12.26 -1.02 -0.50
CA LYS A 75 -12.91 -1.63 0.67
C LYS A 75 -14.10 -2.44 0.22
N VAL A 76 -13.89 -3.75 0.12
CA VAL A 76 -14.96 -4.71 -0.19
C VAL A 76 -15.57 -5.24 1.10
N SER A 77 -16.90 -5.21 1.22
CA SER A 77 -17.62 -5.88 2.30
C SER A 77 -18.82 -6.66 1.77
N ILE A 78 -19.10 -7.78 2.44
CA ILE A 78 -20.22 -8.67 2.13
C ILE A 78 -21.08 -8.82 3.39
N ASN A 79 -22.39 -8.70 3.24
CA ASN A 79 -23.37 -8.90 4.29
C ASN A 79 -24.53 -9.73 3.76
N PHE A 80 -25.32 -10.28 4.67
CA PHE A 80 -26.54 -11.02 4.37
C PHE A 80 -27.72 -10.34 5.06
N ASN A 81 -28.90 -10.40 4.46
CA ASN A 81 -30.12 -9.88 5.06
C ASN A 81 -30.60 -10.71 6.27
N VAL A 82 -30.16 -11.97 6.36
CA VAL A 82 -30.49 -12.91 7.45
C VAL A 82 -29.22 -13.61 7.94
N ASN A 83 -29.21 -14.00 9.22
CA ASN A 83 -28.09 -14.73 9.81
C ASN A 83 -28.21 -16.26 9.59
N GLU A 84 -29.45 -16.76 9.45
CA GLU A 84 -29.76 -18.17 9.26
C GLU A 84 -30.99 -18.29 8.34
N THR A 85 -31.08 -19.40 7.63
CA THR A 85 -32.15 -19.68 6.68
C THR A 85 -32.40 -21.18 6.57
N LYS A 86 -33.56 -21.59 6.04
CA LYS A 86 -33.87 -22.98 5.73
C LYS A 86 -33.51 -23.32 4.29
N PRO A 87 -33.36 -24.61 3.94
CA PRO A 87 -33.24 -25.02 2.54
C PRO A 87 -34.39 -24.44 1.71
N TRP A 88 -34.07 -24.02 0.49
CA TRP A 88 -34.99 -23.39 -0.47
C TRP A 88 -35.50 -21.99 -0.15
N GLU A 89 -35.12 -21.39 0.98
CA GLU A 89 -35.41 -19.98 1.23
C GLU A 89 -34.44 -19.06 0.47
N THR A 90 -34.90 -17.85 0.15
CA THR A 90 -34.09 -16.85 -0.55
C THR A 90 -33.30 -16.01 0.45
N VAL A 91 -32.02 -15.79 0.16
CA VAL A 91 -31.12 -14.92 0.94
C VAL A 91 -30.59 -13.83 0.02
N ASP A 92 -30.63 -12.59 0.50
CA ASP A 92 -30.04 -11.46 -0.22
C ASP A 92 -28.58 -11.29 0.22
N VAL A 93 -27.68 -11.25 -0.75
CA VAL A 93 -26.26 -10.94 -0.54
C VAL A 93 -26.04 -9.47 -0.86
N ILE A 94 -25.62 -8.71 0.14
CA ILE A 94 -25.37 -7.28 0.04
C ILE A 94 -23.87 -7.07 -0.09
N LEU A 95 -23.45 -6.62 -1.26
CA LEU A 95 -22.04 -6.34 -1.58
C LEU A 95 -21.82 -4.83 -1.67
N THR A 96 -20.77 -4.35 -1.01
CA THR A 96 -20.30 -2.96 -1.10
C THR A 96 -18.85 -2.95 -1.53
N ALA A 97 -18.52 -2.15 -2.55
CA ALA A 97 -17.17 -1.92 -3.05
C ALA A 97 -17.10 -0.51 -3.69
N ASP A 98 -15.89 -0.06 -4.00
CA ASP A 98 -15.70 1.21 -4.72
C ASP A 98 -16.37 1.18 -6.11
N PRO A 99 -16.79 2.34 -6.66
CA PRO A 99 -17.37 2.41 -8.01
C PRO A 99 -16.52 1.71 -9.06
N ASP A 100 -17.18 1.12 -10.06
CA ASP A 100 -16.55 0.40 -11.18
C ASP A 100 -15.69 -0.82 -10.78
N SER A 101 -15.79 -1.28 -9.53
CA SER A 101 -15.14 -2.52 -9.08
C SER A 101 -15.73 -3.75 -9.75
N GLN A 102 -14.87 -4.67 -10.21
CA GLN A 102 -15.27 -6.02 -10.58
C GLN A 102 -15.15 -6.94 -9.37
N VAL A 103 -16.26 -7.58 -8.98
CA VAL A 103 -16.30 -8.48 -7.82
C VAL A 103 -16.76 -9.87 -8.24
N HIS A 104 -16.02 -10.88 -7.77
CA HIS A 104 -16.32 -12.29 -7.99
C HIS A 104 -16.65 -12.94 -6.64
N ILE A 105 -17.71 -13.75 -6.60
CA ILE A 105 -18.18 -14.43 -5.39
C ILE A 105 -18.03 -15.93 -5.58
N LEU A 106 -17.49 -16.60 -4.56
CA LEU A 106 -17.43 -18.05 -4.47
C LEU A 106 -18.24 -18.51 -3.25
N VAL A 107 -19.13 -19.47 -3.45
CA VAL A 107 -19.91 -20.11 -2.40
C VAL A 107 -19.36 -21.52 -2.19
N VAL A 108 -18.99 -21.86 -0.96
CA VAL A 108 -18.40 -23.15 -0.61
C VAL A 108 -19.25 -23.85 0.45
N ASP A 109 -19.36 -25.18 0.33
CA ASP A 109 -19.96 -26.01 1.38
C ASP A 109 -18.96 -26.18 2.54
N GLN A 110 -19.40 -26.10 3.78
CA GLN A 110 -18.49 -26.20 4.93
C GLN A 110 -17.78 -27.56 5.02
N SER A 111 -18.38 -28.64 4.52
CA SER A 111 -17.77 -29.97 4.55
C SER A 111 -16.50 -30.08 3.72
N VAL A 112 -16.33 -29.25 2.68
CA VAL A 112 -15.12 -29.27 1.85
C VAL A 112 -13.94 -28.52 2.46
N LEU A 113 -14.17 -27.69 3.49
CA LEU A 113 -13.08 -27.00 4.21
C LEU A 113 -12.16 -27.97 4.96
N LEU A 114 -12.61 -29.20 5.22
CA LEU A 114 -11.82 -30.27 5.84
C LEU A 114 -10.83 -30.92 4.85
N LEU A 115 -11.03 -30.74 3.54
CA LEU A 115 -10.21 -31.33 2.49
C LEU A 115 -9.09 -30.36 2.08
N LYS A 116 -7.88 -30.55 2.64
CA LYS A 116 -6.65 -29.78 2.35
C LYS A 116 -6.84 -28.25 2.35
N SER A 117 -6.70 -27.65 3.53
CA SER A 117 -6.50 -26.21 3.66
C SER A 117 -5.16 -25.77 3.04
N GLY A 118 -5.13 -24.62 2.36
CA GLY A 118 -3.88 -24.04 1.85
C GLY A 118 -3.99 -23.14 0.62
N ASN A 119 -5.00 -23.38 -0.23
CA ASN A 119 -5.18 -22.66 -1.50
C ASN A 119 -6.04 -21.40 -1.39
N ASP A 120 -6.53 -21.07 -0.19
CA ASP A 120 -7.31 -19.84 0.01
C ASP A 120 -6.43 -18.61 -0.23
N ILE A 121 -6.96 -17.69 -1.03
CA ILE A 121 -6.36 -16.39 -1.29
C ILE A 121 -6.76 -15.47 -0.13
N THR A 122 -5.78 -15.01 0.63
CA THR A 122 -5.97 -14.06 1.73
C THR A 122 -5.22 -12.76 1.42
N PRO A 123 -5.64 -11.62 1.99
CA PRO A 123 -4.94 -10.35 1.83
C PRO A 123 -3.43 -10.42 2.06
N ASP A 124 -2.97 -11.26 2.99
CA ASP A 124 -1.54 -11.43 3.33
C ASP A 124 -0.72 -12.24 2.32
N LYS A 125 -1.37 -12.89 1.35
CA LYS A 125 -0.73 -13.74 0.33
C LYS A 125 -0.61 -13.05 -1.05
N VAL A 126 -0.94 -11.76 -1.13
CA VAL A 126 -0.95 -10.96 -2.38
C VAL A 126 0.17 -9.92 -2.39
#